data_AF-A0A951LPL1-F1
#
_entry.id   AF-A0A951LPL1-F1
#
_cell.length_a   1.000
_cell.length_b   1.000
_cell.length_c   1.000
_cell.angle_alpha   90.00
_cell.angle_beta   90.00
_cell.angle_gamma   90.00
#
_symmetry.space_group_name_H-M   'P 1'
#
loop_
_entity.id
_entity.type
_entity.pdbx_description
1 polymer ?
#
loop_
_entity_poly.entity_id
_entity_poly.type
_entity_poly.pdbx_seq_one_letter_code
_entity_poly.pdbx_strand_id
1 'polypeptide(L)'
;MRSLLPLPLLALSGAAVAVPPRLPPHDYCTRDRSFVAFRRALNEAVARRDAAFILRMADDDIRYSYGDSSGREGFARFWHLDRPATSGLWRELREALGLGCVPDEGGDFVMPGMNQVGDEDMDTDYTLLLVAVRPGAALRRGPSESSPIIARLRWD
;
A
#
# COMPACT_ATOMS: atom_id res chain seq x y z
N MET A 1 21.33 -61.06 33.91
CA MET A 1 20.23 -60.59 33.03
C MET A 1 20.07 -59.08 33.22
N ARG A 2 20.52 -58.27 32.24
CA ARG A 2 20.33 -56.81 32.23
C ARG A 2 19.14 -56.50 31.33
N SER A 3 18.01 -56.10 31.91
CA SER A 3 16.85 -55.61 31.17
C SER A 3 17.15 -54.22 30.60
N LEU A 4 17.01 -54.08 29.29
CA LEU A 4 16.99 -52.79 28.59
C LEU A 4 15.54 -52.30 28.53
N LEU A 5 15.24 -51.17 29.17
CA LEU A 5 13.98 -50.45 28.98
C LEU A 5 14.07 -49.59 27.70
N PRO A 6 13.04 -49.56 26.85
CA PRO A 6 13.01 -48.66 25.70
C PRO A 6 12.58 -47.25 26.16
N LEU A 7 13.35 -46.24 25.77
CA LEU A 7 12.97 -44.83 25.92
C LEU A 7 11.90 -44.48 24.86
N PRO A 8 10.76 -43.87 25.21
CA PRO A 8 9.80 -43.42 24.22
C PRO A 8 10.34 -42.14 23.57
N LEU A 9 10.48 -42.15 22.24
CA LEU A 9 10.68 -40.92 21.46
C LEU A 9 9.38 -40.11 21.51
N LEU A 10 9.36 -39.06 22.32
CA LEU A 10 8.37 -37.99 22.24
C LEU A 10 8.65 -37.20 20.96
N ALA A 11 7.85 -37.44 19.92
CA ALA A 11 7.80 -36.57 18.75
C ALA A 11 7.21 -35.22 19.19
N LEU A 12 8.05 -34.20 19.31
CA LEU A 12 7.58 -32.82 19.41
C LEU A 12 6.98 -32.44 18.06
N SER A 13 5.65 -32.46 17.97
CA SER A 13 4.92 -31.77 16.90
C SER A 13 5.17 -30.27 17.04
N GLY A 14 6.18 -29.76 16.35
CA GLY A 14 6.37 -28.33 16.20
C GLY A 14 5.17 -27.76 15.47
N ALA A 15 4.44 -26.84 16.09
CA ALA A 15 3.44 -26.04 15.40
C ALA A 15 4.13 -25.35 14.22
N ALA A 16 3.67 -25.64 13.01
CA ALA A 16 4.15 -24.94 11.82
C ALA A 16 3.75 -23.46 11.98
N VAL A 17 4.75 -22.58 12.10
CA VAL A 17 4.51 -21.14 12.06
C VAL A 17 4.10 -20.83 10.62
N ALA A 18 2.84 -20.43 10.43
CA ALA A 18 2.36 -20.02 9.11
C ALA A 18 3.24 -18.86 8.61
N VAL A 19 3.87 -19.04 7.45
CA VAL A 19 4.56 -17.94 6.77
C VAL A 19 3.45 -16.99 6.30
N PRO A 20 3.42 -15.73 6.76
CA PRO A 20 2.40 -14.80 6.29
C PRO A 20 2.50 -14.68 4.77
N PRO A 21 1.37 -14.62 4.05
CA PRO A 21 1.38 -14.54 2.60
C PRO A 21 2.20 -13.34 2.15
N ARG A 22 3.02 -13.55 1.11
CA ARG A 22 3.73 -12.48 0.42
C ARG A 22 2.74 -11.73 -0.45
N LEU A 23 2.70 -10.41 -0.31
CA LEU A 23 1.75 -9.54 -1.02
C LEU A 23 2.53 -8.52 -1.87
N PRO A 24 3.23 -8.93 -2.95
CA PRO A 24 3.95 -7.98 -3.79
C PRO A 24 2.96 -7.06 -4.53
N PRO A 25 3.34 -5.80 -4.83
CA PRO A 25 2.52 -4.94 -5.67
C PRO A 25 2.24 -5.59 -7.02
N HIS A 26 0.97 -5.61 -7.44
CA HIS A 26 0.57 -6.11 -8.74
C HIS A 26 -0.30 -5.08 -9.48
N ASP A 27 -0.18 -5.04 -10.80
CA ASP A 27 -0.87 -4.07 -11.65
C ASP A 27 -1.87 -4.76 -12.59
N TYR A 28 -3.13 -4.80 -12.16
CA TYR A 28 -4.24 -5.40 -12.90
C TYR A 28 -4.89 -4.43 -13.89
N CYS A 29 -4.52 -3.15 -13.88
CA CYS A 29 -5.14 -2.09 -14.67
C CYS A 29 -4.51 -1.90 -16.06
N THR A 30 -3.54 -2.73 -16.44
CA THR A 30 -2.81 -2.62 -17.71
C THR A 30 -3.63 -2.99 -18.95
N ARG A 31 -4.82 -3.57 -18.78
CA ARG A 31 -5.70 -4.00 -19.87
C ARG A 31 -6.48 -2.84 -20.51
N ASP A 32 -6.76 -1.78 -19.77
CA ASP A 32 -7.46 -0.60 -20.30
C ASP A 32 -6.45 0.40 -20.90
N ARG A 33 -6.50 0.54 -22.23
CA ARG A 33 -5.58 1.43 -22.96
C ARG A 33 -5.80 2.91 -22.65
N SER A 34 -7.04 3.31 -22.38
CA SER A 34 -7.38 4.70 -22.06
C SER A 34 -6.82 5.07 -20.69
N PHE A 35 -6.98 4.17 -19.71
CA PHE A 35 -6.40 4.33 -18.38
C PHE A 35 -4.88 4.32 -18.42
N VAL A 36 -4.25 3.42 -19.18
CA VAL A 36 -2.78 3.43 -19.36
C VAL A 36 -2.28 4.76 -19.91
N ALA A 37 -2.99 5.36 -20.87
CA ALA A 37 -2.64 6.68 -21.41
C ALA A 37 -2.80 7.79 -20.35
N PHE A 38 -3.91 7.78 -19.60
CA PHE A 38 -4.13 8.70 -18.48
C PHE A 38 -3.02 8.58 -17.42
N ARG A 39 -2.72 7.36 -16.96
CA ARG A 39 -1.72 7.09 -15.94
C ARG A 39 -0.32 7.52 -16.38
N ARG A 40 0.01 7.39 -17.67
CA ARG A 40 1.25 7.94 -18.22
C ARG A 40 1.30 9.46 -18.10
N ALA A 41 0.24 10.15 -18.51
CA ALA A 41 0.15 11.62 -18.39
C ALA A 41 0.21 12.08 -16.92
N LEU A 42 -0.44 11.34 -16.01
CA LEU A 42 -0.37 11.59 -14.58
C LEU A 42 1.05 11.43 -14.02
N ASN A 43 1.75 10.34 -14.36
CA ASN A 43 3.14 10.14 -13.94
C ASN A 43 4.07 11.25 -14.45
N GLU A 44 3.88 11.69 -15.69
CA GLU A 44 4.61 12.83 -16.25
C GLU A 44 4.31 14.13 -15.50
N ALA A 45 3.04 14.40 -15.19
CA ALA A 45 2.64 15.57 -14.40
C ALA A 45 3.25 15.54 -12.99
N VAL A 46 3.27 14.38 -12.34
CA VAL A 46 3.92 14.17 -11.03
C VAL A 46 5.42 14.44 -11.13
N ALA A 47 6.09 13.92 -12.16
CA ALA A 47 7.52 14.13 -12.38
C ALA A 47 7.86 15.62 -12.60
N ARG A 48 7.01 16.34 -13.33
CA ARG A 48 7.15 17.78 -13.59
C ARG A 48 6.56 18.68 -12.49
N ARG A 49 5.92 18.10 -11.47
CA ARG A 49 5.21 18.83 -10.40
C ARG A 49 4.15 19.79 -10.94
N ASP A 50 3.41 19.34 -11.93
CA ASP A 50 2.41 20.12 -12.66
C ASP A 50 1.09 20.21 -11.88
N ALA A 51 1.03 21.18 -10.95
CA ALA A 51 -0.15 21.44 -10.14
C ALA A 51 -1.41 21.73 -10.98
N ALA A 52 -1.25 22.39 -12.12
CA ALA A 52 -2.38 22.75 -12.98
C ALA A 52 -2.99 21.49 -13.62
N PHE A 53 -2.17 20.53 -14.04
CA PHE A 53 -2.67 19.23 -14.51
C PHE A 53 -3.43 18.49 -13.42
N ILE A 54 -2.88 18.38 -12.22
CA ILE A 54 -3.55 17.68 -11.11
C ILE A 54 -4.92 18.29 -10.82
N LEU A 55 -5.00 19.62 -10.74
CA LEU A 55 -6.26 20.30 -10.44
C LEU A 55 -7.28 20.18 -11.56
N ARG A 56 -6.86 20.13 -12.84
CA ARG A 56 -7.77 19.92 -13.96
C ARG A 56 -8.31 18.48 -14.01
N MET A 57 -7.52 17.50 -13.59
CA MET A 57 -7.92 16.09 -13.61
C MET A 57 -8.67 15.66 -12.35
N ALA A 58 -8.57 16.42 -11.26
CA ALA A 58 -9.31 16.15 -10.04
C ALA A 58 -10.81 16.36 -10.23
N ASP A 59 -11.61 15.47 -9.65
CA ASP A 59 -13.05 15.65 -9.55
C ASP A 59 -13.39 16.97 -8.82
N ASP A 60 -14.51 17.60 -9.18
CA ASP A 60 -14.97 18.83 -8.53
C ASP A 60 -15.20 18.63 -7.03
N ASP A 61 -15.59 17.42 -6.60
CA ASP A 61 -15.84 17.02 -5.21
C ASP A 61 -14.76 16.07 -4.65
N ILE A 62 -13.51 16.19 -5.13
CA ILE A 62 -12.39 15.35 -4.67
C ILE A 62 -12.28 15.30 -3.14
N ARG A 63 -12.25 14.09 -2.58
CA ARG A 63 -12.02 13.83 -1.16
C ARG A 63 -10.54 13.55 -0.91
N TYR A 64 -9.96 14.19 0.09
CA TYR A 64 -8.50 14.17 0.30
C TYR A 64 -8.06 14.11 1.76
N SER A 65 -9.00 14.11 2.69
CA SER A 65 -8.73 13.82 4.10
C SER A 65 -9.87 13.01 4.68
N TYR A 66 -9.65 12.45 5.87
CA TYR A 66 -10.73 11.92 6.68
C TYR A 66 -11.68 13.07 7.09
N GLY A 67 -12.99 12.79 7.14
CA GLY A 67 -14.04 13.76 7.45
C GLY A 67 -14.69 14.42 6.22
N ASP A 68 -15.27 15.60 6.44
CA ASP A 68 -16.13 16.31 5.46
C ASP A 68 -15.35 17.27 4.54
N SER A 69 -14.03 17.12 4.43
CA SER A 69 -13.23 17.93 3.51
C SER A 69 -13.35 17.38 2.09
N SER A 70 -13.86 18.21 1.19
CA SER A 70 -13.91 17.92 -0.23
C SER A 70 -13.62 19.15 -1.09
N GLY A 71 -13.42 18.92 -2.37
CA GLY A 71 -13.33 19.94 -3.40
C GLY A 71 -11.90 20.38 -3.76
N ARG A 72 -11.74 20.80 -5.02
CA ARG A 72 -10.42 21.12 -5.61
C ARG A 72 -9.65 22.21 -4.87
N GLU A 73 -10.34 23.23 -4.37
CA GLU A 73 -9.69 24.35 -3.68
C GLU A 73 -9.10 23.91 -2.34
N GLY A 74 -9.87 23.11 -1.59
CA GLY A 74 -9.41 22.49 -0.35
C GLY A 74 -8.23 21.56 -0.58
N PHE A 75 -8.33 20.72 -1.61
CA PHE A 75 -7.25 19.81 -2.03
C PHE A 75 -5.97 20.58 -2.36
N ALA A 76 -6.07 21.67 -3.14
CA ALA A 76 -4.95 22.52 -3.50
C ALA A 76 -4.24 23.10 -2.27
N ARG A 77 -5.01 23.60 -1.30
CA ARG A 77 -4.48 24.17 -0.06
C ARG A 77 -3.81 23.10 0.81
N PHE A 78 -4.47 21.95 1.00
CA PHE A 78 -3.97 20.86 1.83
C PHE A 78 -2.61 20.37 1.33
N TRP A 79 -2.46 20.22 0.02
CA TRP A 79 -1.22 19.76 -0.60
C TRP A 79 -0.23 20.88 -0.95
N HIS A 80 -0.53 22.14 -0.65
CA HIS A 80 0.32 23.29 -0.97
C HIS A 80 0.68 23.38 -2.47
N LEU A 81 -0.32 23.24 -3.34
CA LEU A 81 -0.12 23.27 -4.79
C LEU A 81 0.20 24.67 -5.35
N ASP A 82 0.03 25.71 -4.54
CA ASP A 82 0.57 27.05 -4.77
C ASP A 82 2.11 27.07 -4.73
N ARG A 83 2.72 26.10 -4.04
CA ARG A 83 4.18 25.92 -3.89
C ARG A 83 4.57 24.52 -4.35
N PRO A 84 4.44 24.21 -5.64
CA PRO A 84 4.65 22.86 -6.17
C PRO A 84 6.07 22.33 -5.90
N ALA A 85 7.07 23.21 -5.78
CA ALA A 85 8.44 22.81 -5.47
C ALA A 85 8.60 22.12 -4.10
N THR A 86 7.71 22.39 -3.14
CA THR A 86 7.79 21.88 -1.76
C THR A 86 6.61 21.00 -1.38
N SER A 87 5.63 20.82 -2.26
CA SER A 87 4.47 19.97 -2.01
C SER A 87 4.87 18.52 -1.75
N GLY A 88 4.32 17.93 -0.68
CA GLY A 88 4.48 16.51 -0.37
C GLY A 88 3.74 15.59 -1.34
N LEU A 89 2.73 16.11 -2.06
CA LEU A 89 1.85 15.32 -2.93
C LEU A 89 2.64 14.51 -3.97
N TRP A 90 3.70 15.08 -4.52
CA TRP A 90 4.50 14.44 -5.57
C TRP A 90 5.20 13.17 -5.09
N ARG A 91 5.58 13.13 -3.81
CA ARG A 91 6.11 11.91 -3.20
C ARG A 91 4.99 10.89 -3.04
N GLU A 92 3.88 11.30 -2.43
CA GLU A 92 2.75 10.40 -2.15
C GLU A 92 2.16 9.78 -3.41
N LEU A 93 1.89 10.59 -4.45
CA LEU A 93 1.39 10.08 -5.74
C LEU A 93 2.38 9.14 -6.41
N ARG A 94 3.67 9.49 -6.44
CA ARG A 94 4.69 8.61 -7.04
C ARG A 94 4.82 7.28 -6.31
N GLU A 95 4.73 7.30 -4.98
CA GLU A 95 4.72 6.07 -4.17
C GLU A 95 3.46 5.26 -4.47
N ALA A 96 2.26 5.84 -4.34
CA ALA A 96 0.99 5.16 -4.57
C ALA A 96 0.88 4.56 -5.99
N LEU A 97 1.24 5.33 -7.03
CA LEU A 97 1.22 4.88 -8.43
C LEU A 97 2.24 3.76 -8.71
N GLY A 98 3.31 3.67 -7.92
CA GLY A 98 4.33 2.61 -8.01
C GLY A 98 3.91 1.29 -7.36
N LEU A 99 2.82 1.28 -6.58
CA LEU A 99 2.36 0.12 -5.81
C LEU A 99 1.25 -0.65 -6.53
N GLY A 100 1.19 -0.55 -7.84
CA GLY A 100 0.21 -1.27 -8.65
C GLY A 100 -1.20 -0.69 -8.53
N CYS A 101 -2.12 -1.35 -9.22
CA CYS A 101 -3.47 -0.88 -9.42
C CYS A 101 -4.44 -2.06 -9.52
N VAL A 102 -5.64 -1.89 -8.96
CA VAL A 102 -6.74 -2.86 -9.02
C VAL A 102 -7.97 -2.15 -9.56
N PRO A 103 -8.62 -2.65 -10.63
CA PRO A 103 -9.95 -2.17 -11.01
C PRO A 103 -10.99 -2.65 -9.99
N ASP A 104 -11.93 -1.81 -9.63
CA ASP A 104 -13.07 -2.21 -8.80
C ASP A 104 -14.32 -2.53 -9.64
N GLU A 105 -15.38 -3.02 -8.99
CA GLU A 105 -16.64 -3.35 -9.64
C GLU A 105 -17.41 -2.12 -10.14
N GLY A 106 -17.13 -0.93 -9.59
CA GLY A 106 -17.72 0.35 -9.99
C GLY A 106 -17.12 0.92 -11.27
N GLY A 107 -16.01 0.36 -11.75
CA GLY A 107 -15.26 0.84 -12.90
C GLY A 107 -14.16 1.84 -12.54
N ASP A 108 -13.90 2.04 -11.25
CA ASP A 108 -12.78 2.85 -10.78
C ASP A 108 -11.47 2.05 -10.80
N PHE A 109 -10.36 2.78 -10.91
CA PHE A 109 -9.02 2.23 -10.84
C PHE A 109 -8.34 2.67 -9.55
N VAL A 110 -8.13 1.74 -8.62
CA VAL A 110 -7.66 2.03 -7.26
C VAL A 110 -6.14 1.90 -7.15
N MET A 111 -5.50 2.92 -6.59
CA MET A 111 -4.06 2.98 -6.30
C MET A 111 -3.84 3.55 -4.89
N PRO A 112 -2.96 2.96 -4.05
CA PRO A 112 -2.15 1.76 -4.31
C PRO A 112 -3.02 0.49 -4.31
N GLY A 113 -2.95 -0.32 -5.37
CA GLY A 113 -3.79 -1.53 -5.47
C GLY A 113 -3.56 -2.57 -4.37
N MET A 114 -2.42 -2.50 -3.68
CA MET A 114 -2.08 -3.34 -2.54
C MET A 114 -3.05 -3.24 -1.35
N ASN A 115 -3.82 -2.16 -1.24
CA ASN A 115 -4.83 -2.03 -0.18
C ASN A 115 -6.13 -2.79 -0.48
N GLN A 116 -6.28 -3.31 -1.70
CA GLN A 116 -7.41 -4.16 -2.13
C GLN A 116 -7.05 -5.65 -2.10
N VAL A 117 -5.92 -6.01 -1.51
CA VAL A 117 -5.46 -7.40 -1.48
C VAL A 117 -6.01 -8.10 -0.23
N GLY A 118 -7.06 -8.88 -0.44
CA GLY A 118 -7.59 -9.87 0.48
C GLY A 118 -8.21 -11.00 -0.34
N ASP A 119 -7.76 -12.22 -0.11
CA ASP A 119 -8.54 -13.40 -0.52
C ASP A 119 -9.70 -13.55 0.48
N GLU A 120 -10.79 -14.22 0.11
CA GLU A 120 -11.87 -14.57 1.03
C GLU A 120 -11.33 -15.37 2.23
N ASP A 121 -10.19 -16.03 2.05
CA ASP A 121 -9.45 -16.81 3.07
C ASP A 121 -8.65 -15.94 4.06
N MET A 122 -8.48 -14.64 3.82
CA MET A 122 -7.90 -13.74 4.80
C MET A 122 -8.97 -13.40 5.85
N ASP A 123 -9.01 -14.15 6.95
CA ASP A 123 -9.82 -13.85 8.15
C ASP A 123 -9.25 -12.61 8.86
N THR A 124 -9.27 -11.47 8.17
CA THR A 124 -8.71 -10.21 8.61
C THR A 124 -9.77 -9.13 8.50
N ASP A 125 -10.05 -8.48 9.63
CA ASP A 125 -10.77 -7.22 9.60
C ASP A 125 -9.96 -6.23 8.74
N TYR A 126 -10.49 -5.88 7.56
CA TYR A 126 -9.89 -4.92 6.64
C TYR A 126 -9.59 -3.57 7.30
N THR A 127 -10.26 -3.25 8.41
CA THR A 127 -10.02 -2.04 9.22
C THR A 127 -8.69 -2.09 9.99
N LEU A 128 -8.09 -3.27 10.17
CA LEU A 128 -6.84 -3.50 10.91
C LEU A 128 -5.69 -4.03 10.04
N LEU A 129 -5.93 -4.31 8.76
CA LEU A 129 -4.89 -4.81 7.86
C LEU A 129 -3.86 -3.70 7.56
N LEU A 130 -2.65 -3.88 8.09
CA LEU A 130 -1.51 -3.03 7.78
C LEU A 130 -0.59 -3.72 6.77
N VAL A 131 -0.53 -3.17 5.57
CA VAL A 131 0.35 -3.67 4.50
C VAL A 131 1.64 -2.85 4.46
N ALA A 132 2.78 -3.53 4.48
CA ALA A 132 4.07 -2.88 4.28
C ALA A 132 4.19 -2.41 2.82
N VAL A 133 4.28 -1.10 2.59
CA VAL A 133 4.37 -0.50 1.24
C VAL A 133 5.80 -0.42 0.68
N ARG A 134 6.77 -1.06 1.34
CA ARG A 134 8.18 -1.12 0.90
C ARG A 134 8.81 -2.47 1.24
N PRO A 135 9.67 -3.03 0.37
CA PRO A 135 10.46 -4.20 0.72
C PRO A 135 11.49 -3.83 1.79
N GLY A 136 11.66 -4.70 2.77
CA GLY A 136 12.59 -4.50 3.88
C GLY A 136 12.16 -3.43 4.89
N ALA A 137 10.87 -3.06 4.92
CA ALA A 137 10.33 -2.09 5.87
C ALA A 137 10.66 -2.51 7.31
N ALA A 138 11.15 -1.58 8.11
CA ALA A 138 11.57 -1.86 9.47
C ALA A 138 10.34 -1.98 10.39
N LEU A 139 10.08 -3.18 10.90
CA LEU A 139 9.18 -3.37 12.02
C LEU A 139 9.92 -2.98 13.30
N ARG A 140 9.40 -2.00 14.02
CA ARG A 140 10.01 -1.47 15.25
C ARG A 140 9.25 -1.96 16.48
N ARG A 141 9.96 -2.08 17.61
CA ARG A 141 9.38 -2.52 18.88
C ARG A 141 8.32 -1.56 19.44
N GLY A 142 8.40 -0.28 19.08
CA GLY A 142 7.46 0.77 19.47
C GLY A 142 7.33 1.84 18.41
N PRO A 143 6.43 2.81 18.60
CA PRO A 143 6.00 3.77 17.56
C PRO A 143 7.05 4.85 17.22
N SER A 144 8.21 4.85 17.89
CA SER A 144 9.27 5.84 17.66
C SER A 144 10.24 5.39 16.56
N GLU A 145 10.71 6.34 15.74
CA GLU A 145 11.78 6.11 14.76
C GLU A 145 13.11 5.64 15.37
N SER A 146 13.35 5.95 16.66
CA SER A 146 14.54 5.49 17.38
C SER A 146 14.37 4.12 18.04
N SER A 147 13.16 3.54 18.00
CA SER A 147 12.89 2.24 18.61
C SER A 147 13.64 1.10 17.89
N PRO A 148 14.16 0.09 18.62
CA PRO A 148 14.87 -1.02 18.02
C PRO A 148 14.07 -1.70 16.89
N ILE A 149 14.75 -1.96 15.78
CA ILE A 149 14.21 -2.77 14.68
C ILE A 149 14.17 -4.22 15.15
N ILE A 150 12.99 -4.83 15.11
CA ILE A 150 12.76 -6.23 15.53
C ILE A 150 12.57 -7.17 14.34
N ALA A 151 12.19 -6.65 13.17
CA ALA A 151 12.15 -7.40 11.93
C ALA A 151 12.25 -6.47 10.71
N ARG A 152 12.52 -7.06 9.54
CA ARG A 152 12.34 -6.40 8.25
C ARG A 152 11.28 -7.12 7.45
N LEU A 153 10.18 -6.43 7.15
CA LEU A 153 9.05 -6.95 6.42
C LEU A 153 9.40 -7.06 4.93
N ARG A 154 9.00 -8.15 4.31
CA ARG A 154 9.25 -8.46 2.90
C ARG A 154 7.92 -8.82 2.27
N TRP A 155 7.62 -8.21 1.14
CA TRP A 155 6.45 -8.55 0.32
C TRP A 155 6.81 -9.51 -0.83
N ASP A 156 8.10 -9.87 -0.96
CA ASP A 156 8.71 -10.62 -2.05
C ASP A 156 9.20 -12.01 -1.62
#